data_AF-A0A674CYF0-F1
#
_entry.id   AF-A0A674CYF0-F1
#
_cell.length_a   1.000
_cell.length_b   1.000
_cell.length_c   1.000
_cell.angle_alpha   90.00
_cell.angle_beta   90.00
_cell.angle_gamma   90.00
#
_symmetry.space_group_name_H-M   'P 1'
#
loop_
_entity.id
_entity.type
_entity.pdbx_description
1 polymer ?
#
loop_
_entity_poly.entity_id
_entity_poly.type
_entity_poly.pdbx_seq_one_letter_code
_entity_poly.pdbx_strand_id
1 'polypeptide(L)'
;MATLDGFPASFYGEPGVLGMVANGISAFMVLLQNFNTARTGVSAEGVENILAGVHLILIDGVCQLIAGLLSFRKYDHLSGTAFIGYAALWGSYGATRIFLDILCLFYLTNGVAALSALHTASSSQSVTFLQLSVPCVLVSGAVVQGFVSRLQVRGGQRFGSVIPSFYLSVWATWTWYRFTGPLLQISPVGSYGFTAGAIAFLVINAFLVLIAAYGNLVLLSLTVVMEAVLVCFLLSTLQQLPYQLEIAMLAVFSVICLYGTLASLVNSTFRPSVMPMGPPLVKDVNEQQKFSPALPCPMADSRGTSGLLKISRLLDDGGVCGIPTDTVYALAASCKNPQAIENIYNIKDRPAEKPICICISSVEQLVAAKPPFRPLLWEFMRNVYPGGISCIISKGDWLLRLGVGPAYDHVGTNDSIMIRVPDHTVTGHLCDITGPLAITSANPSGEPDSTHHGMVISRLGHKIQGVLCDGDSNEVVASTVVNCLKIDEGTIRIVREGCVPAVKVRQIFERVKTSML
;
A
#
# COMPACT_ATOMS: atom_id res chain seq x y z
N MET A 1 33.57 33.69 -34.59
CA MET A 1 34.68 34.18 -33.75
C MET A 1 34.29 33.89 -32.32
N ALA A 2 34.93 32.91 -31.68
CA ALA A 2 34.75 32.62 -30.27
C ALA A 2 35.33 33.79 -29.47
N THR A 3 34.49 34.52 -28.74
CA THR A 3 34.97 35.47 -27.73
C THR A 3 35.57 34.69 -26.57
N LEU A 4 36.71 35.17 -26.11
CA LEU A 4 37.62 34.61 -25.10
C LEU A 4 37.04 34.50 -23.67
N ASP A 5 35.73 34.40 -23.53
CA ASP A 5 35.07 34.14 -22.25
C ASP A 5 34.71 32.65 -22.22
N GLY A 6 35.55 31.87 -21.55
CA GLY A 6 35.45 30.41 -21.53
C GLY A 6 34.12 29.88 -21.00
N PHE A 7 33.90 28.59 -21.18
CA PHE A 7 32.82 27.78 -20.60
C PHE A 7 32.34 28.20 -19.18
N PRO A 8 33.19 28.66 -18.24
CA PRO A 8 32.73 29.18 -16.95
C PRO A 8 31.85 30.44 -17.04
N ALA A 9 32.11 31.36 -17.98
CA ALA A 9 31.42 32.66 -18.07
C ALA A 9 29.93 32.54 -18.44
N SER A 10 29.57 31.47 -19.17
CA SER A 10 28.19 31.12 -19.50
C SER A 10 27.35 30.79 -18.25
N PHE A 11 27.94 30.07 -17.28
CA PHE A 11 27.28 29.71 -16.02
C PHE A 11 27.12 30.91 -15.07
N TYR A 12 27.99 31.92 -15.17
CA TYR A 12 27.94 33.13 -14.35
C TYR A 12 27.10 34.27 -14.94
N GLY A 13 26.46 34.07 -16.10
CA GLY A 13 25.46 35.00 -16.64
C GLY A 13 24.12 34.90 -15.89
N GLU A 14 23.34 35.98 -15.85
CA GLU A 14 22.02 36.05 -15.20
C GLU A 14 21.12 34.80 -15.36
N PRO A 15 20.93 34.21 -16.57
CA PRO A 15 20.13 32.99 -16.72
C PRO A 15 20.83 31.72 -16.18
N GLY A 16 22.17 31.65 -16.25
CA GLY A 16 22.95 30.52 -15.73
C GLY A 16 22.90 30.43 -14.21
N VAL A 17 23.02 31.58 -13.52
CA VAL A 17 22.91 31.68 -12.07
C VAL A 17 21.51 31.27 -11.60
N LEU A 18 20.46 31.73 -12.28
CA LEU A 18 19.08 31.36 -11.97
C LEU A 18 18.89 29.83 -12.07
N GLY A 19 19.35 29.21 -13.16
CA GLY A 19 19.24 27.77 -13.36
C GLY A 19 20.07 26.94 -12.36
N MET A 20 21.26 27.41 -11.96
CA MET A 20 22.10 26.73 -10.97
C MET A 20 21.54 26.84 -9.54
N VAL A 21 21.06 28.00 -9.14
CA VAL A 21 20.46 28.22 -7.81
C VAL A 21 19.21 27.36 -7.66
N ALA A 22 18.36 27.36 -8.67
CA ALA A 22 17.19 26.47 -8.78
C ALA A 22 17.61 25.00 -8.53
N ASN A 23 18.51 24.49 -9.37
CA ASN A 23 18.98 23.10 -9.27
C ASN A 23 19.59 22.76 -7.89
N GLY A 24 20.33 23.69 -7.28
CA GLY A 24 20.90 23.53 -5.94
C GLY A 24 19.84 23.43 -4.85
N ILE A 25 18.79 24.25 -4.90
CA ILE A 25 17.67 24.23 -3.95
C ILE A 25 16.91 22.90 -4.06
N SER A 26 16.62 22.43 -5.27
CA SER A 26 15.96 21.14 -5.51
C SER A 26 16.77 19.96 -4.99
N ALA A 27 18.07 19.91 -5.32
CA ALA A 27 18.95 18.86 -4.83
C ALA A 27 19.01 18.84 -3.30
N PHE A 28 19.06 20.01 -2.66
CA PHE A 28 19.07 20.13 -1.21
C PHE A 28 17.76 19.68 -0.56
N MET A 29 16.61 20.04 -1.12
CA MET A 29 15.30 19.59 -0.62
C MET A 29 15.15 18.07 -0.69
N VAL A 30 15.54 17.45 -1.81
CA VAL A 30 15.50 16.00 -1.96
C VAL A 30 16.45 15.31 -1.00
N LEU A 31 17.63 15.89 -0.78
CA LEU A 31 18.62 15.37 0.17
C LEU A 31 18.11 15.42 1.62
N LEU A 32 17.48 16.53 2.04
CA LEU A 32 16.87 16.66 3.37
C LEU A 32 15.78 15.61 3.60
N GLN A 33 14.93 15.39 2.60
CA GLN A 33 13.87 14.37 2.69
C GLN A 33 14.45 12.96 2.80
N ASN A 34 15.41 12.61 1.96
CA ASN A 34 16.05 11.30 2.00
C ASN A 34 16.75 11.06 3.35
N PHE A 35 17.39 12.10 3.91
CA PHE A 35 18.03 12.04 5.21
C PHE A 35 17.01 11.86 6.36
N ASN A 36 15.88 12.56 6.29
CA ASN A 36 14.81 12.41 7.26
C ASN A 36 14.24 10.99 7.24
N THR A 37 13.95 10.44 6.06
CA THR A 37 13.47 9.06 5.90
C THR A 37 14.49 8.03 6.38
N ALA A 38 15.78 8.23 6.10
CA ALA A 38 16.84 7.34 6.60
C ALA A 38 16.96 7.37 8.14
N ARG A 39 16.63 8.50 8.78
CA ARG A 39 16.72 8.68 10.23
C ARG A 39 15.50 8.15 10.98
N THR A 40 14.30 8.36 10.45
CA THR A 40 13.04 8.03 11.13
C THR A 40 12.48 6.68 10.72
N GLY A 41 12.93 6.11 9.60
CA GLY A 41 12.33 4.91 9.00
C GLY A 41 10.95 5.16 8.39
N VAL A 42 10.47 6.41 8.39
CA VAL A 42 9.15 6.81 7.88
C VAL A 42 9.34 7.62 6.60
N SER A 43 8.73 7.17 5.50
CA SER A 43 8.70 7.92 4.25
C SER A 43 7.79 9.15 4.38
N ALA A 44 8.17 10.27 3.75
CA ALA A 44 7.30 11.44 3.67
C ALA A 44 5.99 11.08 2.95
N GLU A 45 4.85 11.17 3.64
CA GLU A 45 3.53 10.88 3.09
C GLU A 45 2.63 12.12 3.08
N GLY A 46 1.77 12.23 2.06
CA GLY A 46 0.78 13.30 1.97
C GLY A 46 1.36 14.68 1.66
N VAL A 47 1.08 15.66 2.53
CA VAL A 47 1.29 17.10 2.27
C VAL A 47 2.77 17.46 2.04
N GLU A 48 3.69 16.82 2.75
CA GLU A 48 5.13 17.07 2.61
C GLU A 48 5.68 16.64 1.25
N ASN A 49 5.18 15.53 0.71
CA ASN A 49 5.56 15.03 -0.61
C ASN A 49 4.96 15.90 -1.72
N ILE A 50 3.71 16.33 -1.55
CA ILE A 50 3.03 17.23 -2.49
C ILE A 50 3.70 18.61 -2.52
N LEU A 51 4.03 19.19 -1.36
CA LEU A 51 4.69 20.50 -1.29
C LEU A 51 6.08 20.47 -1.93
N ALA A 52 6.85 19.40 -1.70
CA ALA A 52 8.12 19.20 -2.37
C ALA A 52 7.95 19.00 -3.88
N GLY A 53 6.95 18.20 -4.30
CA GLY A 53 6.64 18.02 -5.71
C GLY A 53 6.21 19.32 -6.41
N VAL A 54 5.40 20.14 -5.76
CA VAL A 54 4.99 21.47 -6.23
C VAL A 54 6.21 22.37 -6.37
N HIS A 55 7.10 22.40 -5.39
CA HIS A 55 8.33 23.20 -5.45
C HIS A 55 9.22 22.79 -6.64
N LEU A 56 9.40 21.48 -6.83
CA LEU A 56 10.19 20.91 -7.93
C LEU A 56 9.61 21.24 -9.32
N ILE A 57 8.28 21.29 -9.46
CA ILE A 57 7.61 21.59 -10.74
C ILE A 57 7.50 23.09 -10.99
N LEU A 58 6.89 23.82 -10.05
CA LEU A 58 6.46 25.21 -10.25
C LEU A 58 7.57 26.22 -10.03
N ILE A 59 8.45 25.98 -9.05
CA ILE A 59 9.55 26.90 -8.77
C ILE A 59 10.73 26.47 -9.62
N ASP A 60 11.14 25.20 -9.56
CA ASP A 60 12.37 24.77 -10.21
C ASP A 60 12.21 24.50 -11.71
N GLY A 61 11.22 23.68 -12.10
CA GLY A 61 10.96 23.39 -13.50
C GLY A 61 10.69 24.63 -14.34
N VAL A 62 9.93 25.60 -13.81
CA VAL A 62 9.65 26.87 -14.50
C VAL A 62 10.88 27.78 -14.55
N CYS A 63 11.61 27.95 -13.44
CA CYS A 63 12.83 28.76 -13.44
C CYS A 63 13.90 28.21 -14.38
N GLN A 64 14.07 26.88 -14.46
CA GLN A 64 15.01 26.23 -15.37
C GLN A 64 14.55 26.29 -16.83
N LEU A 65 13.25 26.20 -17.10
CA LEU A 65 12.71 26.40 -18.45
C LEU A 65 12.95 27.84 -18.92
N ILE A 66 12.70 28.83 -18.05
CA ILE A 66 12.96 30.25 -18.34
C ILE A 66 14.46 30.48 -18.55
N ALA A 67 15.32 29.93 -17.67
CA ALA A 67 16.76 30.00 -17.83
C ALA A 67 17.22 29.40 -19.17
N GLY A 68 16.70 28.24 -19.55
CA GLY A 68 17.01 27.58 -20.82
C GLY A 68 16.61 28.43 -22.03
N LEU A 69 15.39 28.96 -22.05
CA LEU A 69 14.90 29.84 -23.12
C LEU A 69 15.72 31.14 -23.22
N LEU A 70 16.12 31.73 -22.09
CA LEU A 70 16.99 32.91 -22.05
C LEU A 70 18.42 32.61 -22.52
N SER A 71 18.95 31.42 -22.23
CA SER A 71 20.26 30.97 -22.73
C SER A 71 20.25 30.78 -24.25
N PHE A 72 19.18 30.21 -24.82
CA PHE A 72 19.03 30.14 -26.28
C PHE A 72 18.99 31.54 -26.93
N ARG A 73 18.35 32.51 -26.28
CA ARG A 73 18.31 33.90 -26.76
C ARG A 73 19.68 34.58 -26.75
N LYS A 74 20.62 34.12 -25.92
CA LYS A 74 22.02 34.58 -25.87
C LYS A 74 22.97 33.73 -26.73
N TYR A 75 22.45 32.87 -27.62
CA TYR A 75 23.21 31.94 -28.48
C TYR A 75 24.02 30.88 -27.70
N ASP A 76 23.66 30.62 -26.44
CA ASP A 76 24.26 29.58 -25.63
C ASP A 76 23.41 28.31 -25.68
N HIS A 77 23.65 27.53 -26.73
CA HIS A 77 22.89 26.31 -27.01
C HIS A 77 23.18 25.17 -26.03
N LEU A 78 24.38 25.14 -25.43
CA LEU A 78 24.79 24.07 -24.52
C LEU A 78 24.08 24.22 -23.18
N SER A 79 24.16 25.40 -22.57
CA SER A 79 23.47 25.70 -21.31
C SER A 79 21.96 25.74 -21.50
N GLY A 80 21.47 26.26 -22.63
CA GLY A 80 20.05 26.22 -22.99
C GLY A 80 19.47 24.80 -22.99
N THR A 81 20.18 23.85 -23.62
CA THR A 81 19.75 22.45 -23.66
C THR A 81 19.86 21.78 -22.30
N ALA A 82 20.92 22.07 -21.54
CA ALA A 82 21.12 21.52 -20.20
C ALA A 82 19.99 21.96 -19.24
N PHE A 83 19.63 23.24 -19.21
CA PHE A 83 18.57 23.74 -18.33
C PHE A 83 17.19 23.23 -18.71
N ILE A 84 16.88 23.06 -20.00
CA ILE A 84 15.64 22.37 -20.42
C ILE A 84 15.66 20.90 -19.98
N GLY A 85 16.81 20.23 -20.07
CA GLY A 85 16.98 18.87 -19.57
C GLY A 85 16.74 18.75 -18.07
N TYR A 86 17.29 19.67 -17.28
CA TYR A 86 17.04 19.73 -15.83
C TYR A 86 15.58 20.09 -15.51
N ALA A 87 14.95 21.00 -16.29
CA ALA A 87 13.55 21.36 -16.10
C ALA A 87 12.64 20.13 -16.29
N ALA A 88 12.94 19.32 -17.31
CA ALA A 88 12.24 18.05 -17.54
C ALA A 88 12.52 17.02 -16.44
N LEU A 89 13.77 16.92 -15.97
CA LEU A 89 14.17 16.01 -14.90
C LEU A 89 13.46 16.32 -13.58
N TRP A 90 13.51 17.57 -13.12
CA TRP A 90 12.89 18.00 -11.87
C TRP A 90 11.37 18.10 -12.00
N GLY A 91 10.85 18.52 -13.15
CA GLY A 91 9.42 18.47 -13.44
C GLY A 91 8.88 17.04 -13.38
N SER A 92 9.59 16.07 -13.96
CA SER A 92 9.22 14.65 -13.87
C SER A 92 9.36 14.11 -12.44
N TYR A 93 10.43 14.46 -11.73
CA TYR A 93 10.65 14.00 -10.36
C TYR A 93 9.62 14.60 -9.39
N GLY A 94 9.31 15.89 -9.53
CA GLY A 94 8.24 16.56 -8.79
C GLY A 94 6.86 15.99 -9.12
N ALA A 95 6.60 15.67 -10.39
CA ALA A 95 5.36 15.02 -10.80
C ALA A 95 5.19 13.67 -10.09
N THR A 96 6.24 12.86 -9.95
CA THR A 96 6.15 11.59 -9.18
C THR A 96 5.86 11.78 -7.69
N ARG A 97 6.10 12.98 -7.15
CA ARG A 97 5.87 13.34 -5.73
C ARG A 97 4.48 13.97 -5.50
N ILE A 98 3.94 14.68 -6.49
CA ILE A 98 2.55 15.19 -6.50
C ILE A 98 1.56 14.08 -6.88
N PHE A 99 1.86 13.33 -7.95
CA PHE A 99 1.01 12.25 -8.45
C PHE A 99 1.32 10.94 -7.73
N LEU A 100 0.97 10.90 -6.44
CA LEU A 100 0.89 9.66 -5.68
C LEU A 100 -0.36 8.84 -6.03
N ASP A 101 -1.36 9.45 -6.69
CA ASP A 101 -2.52 8.71 -7.19
C ASP A 101 -2.33 8.32 -8.65
N ILE A 102 -2.06 7.02 -8.87
CA ILE A 102 -1.89 6.43 -10.19
C ILE A 102 -3.17 6.62 -11.04
N LEU A 103 -4.34 6.76 -10.40
CA LEU A 103 -5.60 7.03 -11.09
C LEU A 103 -5.66 8.44 -11.69
N CYS A 104 -5.07 9.44 -11.02
CA CYS A 104 -5.02 10.80 -11.56
C CYS A 104 -4.23 10.84 -12.88
N LEU A 105 -3.06 10.19 -12.90
CA LEU A 105 -2.24 10.04 -14.11
C LEU A 105 -2.99 9.30 -15.21
N PHE A 106 -3.72 8.23 -14.86
CA PHE A 106 -4.53 7.47 -15.81
C PHE A 106 -5.61 8.33 -16.49
N TYR A 107 -6.40 9.08 -15.73
CA TYR A 107 -7.46 9.93 -16.30
C TYR A 107 -6.88 11.09 -17.11
N LEU A 108 -5.79 11.72 -16.64
CA LEU A 108 -5.20 12.90 -17.27
C LEU A 108 -4.70 12.58 -18.66
N THR A 109 -3.93 11.50 -18.77
CA THR A 109 -3.26 11.13 -20.01
C THR A 109 -4.26 10.65 -21.07
N ASN A 110 -5.31 9.93 -20.67
CA ASN A 110 -6.42 9.59 -21.56
C ASN A 110 -7.21 10.83 -22.03
N GLY A 111 -7.43 11.80 -21.14
CA GLY A 111 -8.09 13.06 -21.50
C GLY A 111 -7.28 13.90 -22.48
N VAL A 112 -5.96 13.98 -22.29
CA VAL A 112 -5.04 14.65 -23.22
C VAL A 112 -5.01 13.96 -24.58
N ALA A 113 -4.98 12.62 -24.61
CA ALA A 113 -5.02 11.85 -25.85
C ALA A 113 -6.32 12.10 -26.63
N ALA A 114 -7.47 12.07 -25.95
CA ALA A 114 -8.78 12.31 -26.57
C ALA A 114 -8.96 13.77 -27.04
N LEU A 115 -8.47 14.75 -26.28
CA LEU A 115 -8.52 16.15 -26.68
C LEU A 115 -7.63 16.44 -27.90
N SER A 116 -6.46 15.79 -27.97
CA SER A 116 -5.57 15.89 -29.12
C SER A 116 -6.18 15.21 -30.37
N ALA A 117 -6.90 14.09 -30.20
CA ALA A 117 -7.66 13.44 -31.26
C ALA A 117 -8.82 14.31 -31.78
N LEU A 118 -9.59 14.95 -30.88
CA LEU A 118 -10.67 15.90 -31.24
C LEU A 118 -10.19 17.03 -32.12
N HIS A 119 -9.08 17.64 -31.72
CA HIS A 119 -8.55 18.81 -32.39
C HIS A 119 -7.98 18.49 -33.78
N THR A 120 -7.62 17.23 -34.01
CA THR A 120 -7.25 16.73 -35.34
C THR A 120 -8.48 16.53 -36.24
N ALA A 121 -9.61 16.07 -35.70
CA ALA A 121 -10.84 15.89 -36.47
C ALA A 121 -11.47 17.21 -36.96
N SER A 122 -11.19 18.33 -36.28
CA SER A 122 -11.72 19.66 -36.62
C SER A 122 -10.81 20.52 -37.48
N SER A 123 -9.48 20.31 -37.46
CA SER A 123 -8.51 21.16 -38.16
C SER A 123 -8.03 20.56 -39.48
N SER A 124 -8.73 20.87 -40.57
CA SER A 124 -8.38 20.40 -41.92
C SER A 124 -7.34 21.27 -42.66
N GLN A 125 -6.59 22.16 -41.98
CA GLN A 125 -5.87 23.24 -42.68
C GLN A 125 -4.35 23.35 -42.49
N SER A 126 -3.65 22.55 -41.68
CA SER A 126 -2.17 22.58 -41.68
C SER A 126 -1.48 21.24 -41.40
N VAL A 127 -0.66 20.80 -42.35
CA VAL A 127 0.12 19.55 -42.30
C VAL A 127 1.12 19.54 -41.12
N THR A 128 1.69 20.70 -40.79
CA THR A 128 2.63 20.90 -39.68
C THR A 128 2.00 20.63 -38.32
N PHE A 129 0.70 20.90 -38.18
CA PHE A 129 -0.03 20.73 -36.93
C PHE A 129 -0.46 19.28 -36.72
N LEU A 130 -0.81 18.58 -37.81
CA LEU A 130 -1.02 17.13 -37.82
C LEU A 130 0.24 16.36 -37.39
N GLN A 131 1.43 16.84 -37.76
CA GLN A 131 2.71 16.25 -37.33
C GLN A 131 3.01 16.43 -35.84
N LEU A 132 2.40 17.43 -35.17
CA LEU A 132 2.61 17.71 -33.75
C LEU A 132 1.60 17.00 -32.84
N SER A 133 0.36 16.78 -33.32
CA SER A 133 -0.67 16.07 -32.54
C SER A 133 -0.40 14.56 -32.41
N VAL A 134 0.22 13.95 -33.42
CA VAL A 134 0.55 12.51 -33.44
C VAL A 134 1.48 12.09 -32.29
N PRO A 135 2.63 12.75 -32.05
CA PRO A 135 3.44 12.52 -30.87
C PRO A 135 2.67 12.74 -29.57
N CYS A 136 1.78 13.75 -29.51
CA CYS A 136 1.02 14.04 -28.30
C CYS A 136 0.03 12.92 -27.95
N VAL A 137 -0.72 12.37 -28.91
CA VAL A 137 -1.62 11.23 -28.70
C VAL A 137 -0.82 9.97 -28.33
N LEU A 138 0.30 9.70 -29.01
CA LEU A 138 1.11 8.51 -28.76
C LEU A 138 1.86 8.58 -27.42
N VAL A 139 2.44 9.72 -27.08
CA VAL A 139 3.19 9.87 -25.83
C VAL A 139 2.24 9.84 -24.65
N SER A 140 1.14 10.60 -24.69
CA SER A 140 0.17 10.62 -23.58
C SER A 140 -0.67 9.34 -23.50
N GLY A 141 -1.25 8.90 -24.63
CA GLY A 141 -2.17 7.77 -24.71
C GLY A 141 -1.51 6.39 -24.71
N ALA A 142 -0.23 6.28 -25.08
CA ALA A 142 0.49 5.00 -25.09
C ALA A 142 1.67 4.99 -24.10
N VAL A 143 2.70 5.82 -24.30
CA VAL A 143 3.94 5.72 -23.51
C VAL A 143 3.70 5.91 -22.00
N VAL A 144 2.91 6.93 -21.62
CA VAL A 144 2.61 7.18 -20.20
C VAL A 144 1.65 6.12 -19.63
N GLN A 145 0.72 5.58 -20.43
CA GLN A 145 -0.15 4.47 -20.00
C GLN A 145 0.64 3.19 -19.69
N GLY A 146 1.69 2.89 -20.46
CA GLY A 146 2.60 1.79 -20.16
C GLY A 146 3.34 1.97 -18.82
N PHE A 147 3.68 3.22 -18.47
CA PHE A 147 4.27 3.55 -17.18
C PHE A 147 3.25 3.41 -16.03
N VAL A 148 2.03 3.95 -16.20
CA VAL A 148 0.91 3.81 -15.26
C VAL A 148 0.62 2.34 -14.95
N SER A 149 0.55 1.51 -15.98
CA SER A 149 0.36 0.06 -15.84
C SER A 149 1.45 -0.59 -15.00
N ARG A 150 2.73 -0.29 -15.26
CA ARG A 150 3.86 -0.83 -14.48
C ARG A 150 3.83 -0.38 -13.02
N LEU A 151 3.43 0.86 -12.76
CA LEU A 151 3.30 1.39 -11.40
C LEU A 151 2.18 0.67 -10.64
N GLN A 152 1.03 0.40 -11.26
CA GLN A 152 -0.07 -0.36 -10.63
C GLN A 152 0.34 -1.79 -10.27
N VAL A 153 1.11 -2.47 -11.12
CA VAL A 153 1.63 -3.82 -10.82
C VAL A 153 2.61 -3.78 -9.63
N ARG A 154 3.52 -2.80 -9.59
CA ARG A 154 4.47 -2.64 -8.48
C ARG A 154 3.79 -2.25 -7.16
N GLY A 155 2.69 -1.50 -7.23
CA GLY A 155 1.86 -1.13 -6.08
C GLY A 155 0.87 -2.21 -5.60
N GLY A 156 0.99 -3.45 -6.07
CA GLY A 156 0.14 -4.57 -5.63
C GLY A 156 -1.23 -4.68 -6.29
N GLN A 157 -1.61 -3.73 -7.16
CA GLN A 157 -2.88 -3.75 -7.89
C GLN A 157 -2.75 -4.47 -9.25
N ARG A 158 -2.61 -5.80 -9.21
CA ARG A 158 -2.40 -6.62 -10.41
C ARG A 158 -3.53 -6.51 -11.44
N PHE A 159 -4.79 -6.40 -10.99
CA PHE A 159 -5.96 -6.26 -11.89
C PHE A 159 -6.21 -4.81 -12.35
N GLY A 160 -5.80 -3.81 -11.55
CA GLY A 160 -5.95 -2.39 -11.94
C GLY A 160 -5.16 -2.02 -13.20
N SER A 161 -4.02 -2.68 -13.42
CA SER A 161 -3.11 -2.51 -14.56
C SER A 161 -3.71 -2.93 -15.92
N VAL A 162 -4.77 -3.73 -15.94
CA VAL A 162 -5.34 -4.28 -17.18
C VAL A 162 -5.96 -3.17 -18.04
N ILE A 163 -6.73 -2.25 -17.46
CA ILE A 163 -7.41 -1.17 -18.19
C ILE A 163 -6.39 -0.20 -18.83
N PRO A 164 -5.39 0.35 -18.12
CA PRO A 164 -4.34 1.18 -18.72
C PRO A 164 -3.54 0.49 -19.82
N SER A 165 -3.20 -0.79 -19.63
CA SER A 165 -2.44 -1.58 -20.63
C SER A 165 -3.24 -1.78 -21.92
N PHE A 166 -4.54 -2.00 -21.78
CA PHE A 166 -5.44 -2.13 -22.90
C PHE A 166 -5.61 -0.79 -23.64
N TYR A 167 -5.84 0.31 -22.91
CA TYR A 167 -6.00 1.65 -23.51
C TYR A 167 -4.73 2.12 -24.23
N LEU A 168 -3.54 1.77 -23.72
CA LEU A 168 -2.27 1.91 -24.43
C LEU A 168 -2.34 1.30 -25.84
N SER A 169 -2.81 0.05 -25.94
CA SER A 169 -2.87 -0.69 -27.20
C SER A 169 -3.90 -0.09 -28.16
N VAL A 170 -5.03 0.38 -27.63
CA VAL A 170 -6.07 1.09 -28.38
C VAL A 170 -5.54 2.40 -28.97
N TRP A 171 -4.95 3.28 -28.15
CA TRP A 171 -4.43 4.57 -28.61
C TRP A 171 -3.27 4.41 -29.60
N ALA A 172 -2.39 3.43 -29.40
CA ALA A 172 -1.31 3.12 -30.33
C ALA A 172 -1.85 2.68 -31.70
N THR A 173 -2.82 1.76 -31.71
CA THR A 173 -3.42 1.24 -32.94
C THR A 173 -4.27 2.28 -33.66
N TRP A 174 -5.03 3.09 -32.91
CA TRP A 174 -5.84 4.19 -33.42
C TRP A 174 -4.95 5.24 -34.13
N THR A 175 -3.86 5.63 -33.47
CA THR A 175 -2.90 6.59 -34.04
C THR A 175 -2.22 6.02 -35.28
N TRP A 176 -1.82 4.75 -35.24
CA TRP A 176 -1.23 4.09 -36.40
C TRP A 176 -2.18 4.06 -37.60
N TYR A 177 -3.42 3.59 -37.42
CA TYR A 177 -4.40 3.53 -38.51
C TYR A 177 -4.68 4.90 -39.13
N ARG A 178 -4.83 5.95 -38.32
CA ARG A 178 -5.26 7.27 -38.78
C ARG A 178 -4.15 8.08 -39.46
N PHE A 179 -2.88 7.87 -39.08
CA PHE A 179 -1.77 8.72 -39.51
C PHE A 179 -0.72 8.00 -40.34
N THR A 180 -0.27 6.80 -39.95
CA THR A 180 0.74 6.05 -40.72
C THR A 180 0.09 5.27 -41.88
N GLY A 181 -1.18 4.89 -41.76
CA GLY A 181 -1.94 4.21 -42.82
C GLY A 181 -2.02 4.97 -44.15
N PRO A 182 -2.43 6.26 -44.15
CA PRO A 182 -2.44 7.09 -45.37
C PRO A 182 -1.05 7.41 -45.91
N LEU A 183 -0.05 7.55 -45.04
CA LEU A 183 1.34 7.88 -45.39
C LEU A 183 2.09 6.71 -46.03
N LEU A 184 1.72 5.46 -45.73
CA LEU A 184 2.35 4.23 -46.23
C LEU A 184 1.55 3.54 -47.36
N GLN A 185 0.48 4.14 -47.88
CA GLN A 185 -0.38 3.59 -48.95
C GLN A 185 -0.79 2.12 -48.71
N ILE A 186 -1.31 1.82 -47.52
CA ILE A 186 -1.70 0.44 -47.18
C ILE A 186 -2.84 -0.03 -48.11
N SER A 187 -2.60 -1.14 -48.81
CA SER A 187 -3.55 -1.83 -49.71
C SER A 187 -4.87 -2.22 -49.00
N PRO A 188 -6.01 -2.34 -49.70
CA PRO A 188 -7.30 -2.76 -49.14
C PRO A 188 -7.25 -4.06 -48.32
N VAL A 189 -6.27 -4.94 -48.55
CA VAL A 189 -6.05 -6.16 -47.74
C VAL A 189 -5.60 -5.83 -46.30
N GLY A 190 -4.89 -4.72 -46.09
CA GLY A 190 -4.46 -4.27 -44.76
C GLY A 190 -5.59 -3.68 -43.92
N SER A 191 -6.66 -3.18 -44.54
CA SER A 191 -7.85 -2.65 -43.85
C SER A 191 -8.58 -3.72 -43.04
N TYR A 192 -8.71 -4.94 -43.59
CA TYR A 192 -9.34 -6.07 -42.89
C TYR A 192 -8.63 -6.46 -41.58
N GLY A 193 -7.31 -6.30 -41.51
CA GLY A 193 -6.53 -6.52 -40.28
C GLY A 193 -6.89 -5.52 -39.18
N PHE A 194 -7.05 -4.24 -39.54
CA PHE A 194 -7.50 -3.22 -38.59
C PHE A 194 -8.97 -3.42 -38.19
N THR A 195 -9.84 -3.85 -39.10
CA THR A 195 -11.23 -4.20 -38.78
C THR A 195 -11.30 -5.37 -37.79
N ALA A 196 -10.53 -6.44 -38.01
CA ALA A 196 -10.45 -7.57 -37.07
C ALA A 196 -9.90 -7.14 -35.69
N GLY A 197 -8.88 -6.28 -35.67
CA GLY A 197 -8.35 -5.69 -34.45
C GLY A 197 -9.37 -4.82 -33.70
N ALA A 198 -10.14 -4.00 -34.42
CA ALA A 198 -11.21 -3.18 -33.84
C ALA A 198 -12.32 -4.04 -33.22
N ILE A 199 -12.71 -5.14 -33.87
CA ILE A 199 -13.67 -6.11 -33.32
C ILE A 199 -13.11 -6.75 -32.03
N ALA A 200 -11.83 -7.14 -32.03
CA ALA A 200 -11.19 -7.69 -30.83
C ALA A 200 -11.17 -6.69 -29.67
N PHE A 201 -10.89 -5.41 -29.95
CA PHE A 201 -10.92 -4.35 -28.94
C PHE A 201 -12.33 -4.15 -28.35
N LEU A 202 -13.38 -4.19 -29.16
CA LEU A 202 -14.76 -4.12 -28.66
C LEU A 202 -15.08 -5.26 -27.69
N VAL A 203 -14.76 -6.50 -28.07
CA VAL A 203 -15.03 -7.67 -27.20
C VAL A 203 -14.28 -7.56 -25.87
N ILE A 204 -13.00 -7.16 -25.91
CA ILE A 204 -12.19 -7.01 -24.69
C ILE A 204 -12.71 -5.85 -23.85
N ASN A 205 -13.03 -4.70 -24.45
CA ASN A 205 -13.49 -3.54 -23.70
C ASN A 205 -14.90 -3.75 -23.11
N ALA A 206 -15.78 -4.49 -23.77
CA ALA A 206 -17.05 -4.93 -23.19
C ALA A 206 -16.85 -5.75 -21.90
N PHE A 207 -15.83 -6.61 -21.85
CA PHE A 207 -15.46 -7.32 -20.63
C PHE A 207 -14.90 -6.37 -19.56
N LEU A 208 -14.11 -5.37 -19.96
CA LEU A 208 -13.61 -4.33 -19.04
C LEU A 208 -14.73 -3.43 -18.50
N VAL A 209 -15.79 -3.16 -19.26
CA VAL A 209 -16.99 -2.44 -18.79
C VAL A 209 -17.68 -3.22 -17.67
N LEU A 210 -17.81 -4.54 -17.82
CA LEU A 210 -18.36 -5.40 -16.76
C LEU A 210 -17.50 -5.35 -15.49
N ILE A 211 -16.17 -5.40 -15.63
CA ILE A 211 -15.26 -5.26 -14.49
C ILE A 211 -15.36 -3.86 -13.87
N ALA A 212 -15.41 -2.81 -14.69
CA ALA A 212 -15.52 -1.42 -14.23
C ALA A 212 -16.82 -1.15 -13.48
N ALA A 213 -17.87 -1.92 -13.74
CA ALA A 213 -19.14 -1.83 -13.01
C ALA A 213 -19.02 -2.18 -11.51
N TYR A 214 -18.00 -2.96 -11.13
CA TYR A 214 -17.65 -3.27 -9.74
C TYR A 214 -16.75 -2.22 -9.09
N GLY A 215 -16.21 -1.26 -9.86
CA GLY A 215 -15.25 -0.27 -9.38
C GLY A 215 -15.92 0.99 -8.84
N ASN A 216 -16.08 2.00 -9.71
CA ASN A 216 -16.74 3.25 -9.39
C ASN A 216 -17.47 3.79 -10.62
N LEU A 217 -18.44 4.68 -10.40
CA LEU A 217 -19.29 5.19 -11.47
C LEU A 217 -18.50 5.97 -12.54
N VAL A 218 -17.46 6.70 -12.14
CA VAL A 218 -16.60 7.45 -13.07
C VAL A 218 -15.84 6.51 -14.02
N LEU A 219 -15.28 5.43 -13.50
CA LEU A 219 -14.56 4.41 -14.27
C LEU A 219 -15.50 3.62 -15.19
N LEU A 220 -16.71 3.31 -14.71
CA LEU A 220 -17.75 2.71 -15.54
C LEU A 220 -18.15 3.64 -16.68
N SER A 221 -18.38 4.92 -16.38
CA SER A 221 -18.74 5.91 -17.40
C SER A 221 -17.63 6.07 -18.44
N LEU A 222 -16.36 6.08 -18.01
CA LEU A 222 -15.21 6.15 -18.90
C LEU A 222 -15.12 4.94 -19.84
N THR A 223 -15.27 3.73 -19.31
CA THR A 223 -15.17 2.48 -20.09
C THR A 223 -16.34 2.29 -21.06
N VAL A 224 -17.55 2.70 -20.67
CA VAL A 224 -18.73 2.71 -21.56
C VAL A 224 -18.55 3.71 -22.70
N VAL A 225 -18.03 4.90 -22.42
CA VAL A 225 -17.76 5.89 -23.48
C VAL A 225 -16.61 5.42 -24.38
N MET A 226 -15.58 4.74 -23.84
CA MET A 226 -14.54 4.11 -24.65
C MET A 226 -15.11 3.05 -25.60
N GLU A 227 -16.11 2.27 -25.17
CA GLU A 227 -16.78 1.29 -26.04
C GLU A 227 -17.39 1.99 -27.28
N ALA A 228 -18.06 3.13 -27.08
CA ALA A 228 -18.60 3.91 -28.19
C ALA A 228 -17.51 4.54 -29.08
N VAL A 229 -16.38 4.94 -28.51
CA VAL A 229 -15.20 5.40 -29.28
C VAL A 229 -14.63 4.25 -30.13
N LEU A 230 -14.59 3.02 -29.61
CA LEU A 230 -14.17 1.83 -30.36
C LEU A 230 -15.16 1.46 -31.48
N VAL A 231 -16.47 1.67 -31.29
CA VAL A 231 -17.47 1.52 -32.35
C VAL A 231 -17.22 2.55 -33.46
N CYS A 232 -16.92 3.79 -33.11
CA CYS A 232 -16.51 4.81 -34.08
C CYS A 232 -15.22 4.38 -34.81
N PHE A 233 -14.23 3.83 -34.10
CA PHE A 233 -13.02 3.31 -34.71
C PHE A 233 -13.31 2.18 -35.70
N LEU A 234 -14.20 1.24 -35.36
CA LEU A 234 -14.64 0.17 -36.28
C LEU A 234 -15.31 0.74 -37.54
N LEU A 235 -16.27 1.66 -37.39
CA LEU A 235 -16.93 2.32 -38.52
C LEU A 235 -15.94 3.09 -39.40
N SER A 236 -14.87 3.63 -38.81
CA SER A 236 -13.74 4.25 -39.51
C SER A 236 -12.96 3.26 -40.36
N THR A 237 -12.79 2.01 -39.90
CA THR A 237 -12.18 0.93 -40.71
C THR A 237 -13.05 0.50 -41.89
N LEU A 238 -14.38 0.62 -41.74
CA LEU A 238 -15.37 0.27 -42.78
C LEU A 238 -15.71 1.45 -43.72
N GLN A 239 -15.05 2.60 -43.57
CA GLN A 239 -15.33 3.83 -44.32
C GLN A 239 -16.77 4.37 -44.20
N GLN A 240 -17.50 3.99 -43.15
CA GLN A 240 -18.90 4.39 -42.89
C GLN A 240 -19.04 5.32 -41.67
N LEU A 241 -17.96 6.01 -41.29
CA LEU A 241 -17.91 6.77 -40.05
C LEU A 241 -18.74 8.07 -40.08
N PRO A 242 -19.72 8.24 -39.18
CA PRO A 242 -20.29 9.55 -38.89
C PRO A 242 -19.32 10.40 -38.05
N TYR A 243 -18.60 11.33 -38.67
CA TYR A 243 -17.61 12.19 -38.01
C TYR A 243 -18.17 12.98 -36.82
N GLN A 244 -19.44 13.39 -36.88
CA GLN A 244 -20.10 14.10 -35.77
C GLN A 244 -20.22 13.25 -34.50
N LEU A 245 -20.42 11.93 -34.65
CA LEU A 245 -20.51 11.00 -33.53
C LEU A 245 -19.15 10.81 -32.86
N GLU A 246 -18.09 10.63 -33.65
CA GLU A 246 -16.72 10.48 -33.13
C GLU A 246 -16.29 11.70 -32.31
N ILE A 247 -16.56 12.91 -32.83
CA ILE A 247 -16.27 14.16 -32.14
C ILE A 247 -17.07 14.25 -30.84
N ALA A 248 -18.37 13.92 -30.86
CA ALA A 248 -19.19 13.95 -29.65
C ALA A 248 -18.67 12.99 -28.58
N MET A 249 -18.34 11.74 -28.96
CA MET A 249 -17.89 10.73 -28.00
C MET A 249 -16.51 11.03 -27.43
N LEU A 250 -15.55 11.50 -28.23
CA LEU A 250 -14.24 11.92 -27.73
C LEU A 250 -14.34 13.15 -26.81
N ALA A 251 -15.28 14.06 -27.05
CA ALA A 251 -15.52 15.22 -26.19
C ALA A 251 -16.06 14.78 -24.82
N VAL A 252 -17.06 13.89 -24.81
CA VAL A 252 -17.60 13.30 -23.57
C VAL A 252 -16.52 12.55 -22.82
N PHE A 253 -15.71 11.74 -23.51
CA PHE A 253 -14.59 11.02 -22.92
C PHE A 253 -13.59 11.96 -22.25
N SER A 254 -13.24 13.07 -22.91
CA SER A 254 -12.33 14.09 -22.39
C SER A 254 -12.87 14.77 -21.13
N VAL A 255 -14.19 15.05 -21.09
CA VAL A 255 -14.85 15.65 -19.91
C VAL A 255 -14.85 14.69 -18.72
N ILE A 256 -15.14 13.40 -18.94
CA ILE A 256 -15.09 12.38 -17.88
C ILE A 256 -13.67 12.25 -17.33
N CYS A 257 -12.66 12.24 -18.21
CA CYS A 257 -11.25 12.27 -17.82
C CYS A 257 -10.91 13.50 -16.98
N LEU A 258 -11.34 14.69 -17.39
CA LEU A 258 -11.10 15.93 -16.63
C LEU A 258 -11.75 15.91 -15.24
N TYR A 259 -12.96 15.35 -15.14
CA TYR A 259 -13.59 15.15 -13.84
C TYR A 259 -12.82 14.14 -12.98
N GLY A 260 -12.45 13.00 -13.56
CA GLY A 260 -11.70 11.94 -12.88
C GLY A 260 -10.34 12.41 -12.37
N THR A 261 -9.62 13.25 -13.13
CA THR A 261 -8.35 13.84 -12.68
C THR A 261 -8.56 14.77 -11.50
N LEU A 262 -9.54 15.68 -11.61
CA LEU A 262 -9.80 16.68 -10.58
C LEU A 262 -10.28 16.02 -9.28
N ALA A 263 -11.18 15.04 -9.38
CA ALA A 263 -11.69 14.32 -8.23
C ALA A 263 -10.61 13.45 -7.57
N SER A 264 -9.78 12.76 -8.35
CA SER A 264 -8.63 12.01 -7.83
C SER A 264 -7.61 12.92 -7.15
N LEU A 265 -7.27 14.07 -7.77
CA LEU A 265 -6.35 15.06 -7.21
C LEU A 265 -6.86 15.69 -5.91
N VAL A 266 -8.15 16.07 -5.87
CA VAL A 266 -8.74 16.68 -4.67
C VAL A 266 -8.88 15.66 -3.54
N ASN A 267 -9.29 14.42 -3.84
CA ASN A 267 -9.40 13.37 -2.84
C ASN A 267 -8.03 12.88 -2.33
N SER A 268 -6.97 12.99 -3.13
CA SER A 268 -5.60 12.70 -2.68
C SER A 268 -5.02 13.83 -1.83
N THR A 269 -5.48 15.07 -2.03
CA THR A 269 -4.94 16.27 -1.37
C THR A 269 -5.66 16.59 -0.06
N PHE A 270 -6.98 16.40 0.01
CA PHE A 270 -7.80 16.76 1.16
C PHE A 270 -8.43 15.52 1.81
N ARG A 271 -8.31 15.40 3.14
CA ARG A 271 -9.15 14.48 3.94
C ARG A 271 -10.24 15.29 4.66
N PRO A 272 -11.52 14.87 4.65
CA PRO A 272 -12.11 13.70 3.97
C PRO A 272 -12.35 13.90 2.45
N SER A 273 -12.71 12.83 1.73
CA SER A 273 -12.98 12.86 0.28
C SER A 273 -14.08 13.86 -0.08
N VAL A 274 -13.69 14.97 -0.71
CA VAL A 274 -14.59 16.09 -1.00
C VAL A 274 -15.38 15.85 -2.29
N MET A 275 -14.79 15.16 -3.28
CA MET A 275 -15.44 14.90 -4.57
C MET A 275 -15.91 13.45 -4.71
N PRO A 276 -17.21 13.21 -5.02
CA PRO A 276 -17.74 11.86 -5.14
C PRO A 276 -17.34 11.18 -6.46
N MET A 277 -16.63 10.05 -6.39
CA MET A 277 -16.36 9.19 -7.57
C MET A 277 -17.55 8.26 -7.94
N GLY A 278 -18.62 8.32 -7.16
CA GLY A 278 -19.84 7.52 -7.32
C GLY A 278 -19.69 6.06 -6.87
N PRO A 279 -20.78 5.43 -6.40
CA PRO A 279 -20.76 4.03 -5.96
C PRO A 279 -20.60 3.07 -7.15
N PRO A 280 -20.12 1.83 -6.93
CA PRO A 280 -20.15 0.77 -7.93
C PRO A 280 -21.61 0.45 -8.32
N LEU A 281 -21.83 0.15 -9.60
CA LEU A 281 -23.17 -0.08 -10.16
C LEU A 281 -23.62 -1.53 -9.92
N VAL A 282 -22.69 -2.46 -10.01
CA VAL A 282 -22.88 -3.83 -9.55
C VAL A 282 -22.21 -3.95 -8.18
N LYS A 283 -23.04 -3.95 -7.14
CA LYS A 283 -22.56 -4.31 -5.80
C LYS A 283 -22.21 -5.78 -5.83
N ASP A 284 -21.03 -6.13 -5.33
CA ASP A 284 -20.74 -7.52 -5.03
C ASP A 284 -21.86 -8.06 -4.15
N VAL A 285 -22.48 -9.17 -4.56
CA VAL A 285 -23.42 -9.90 -3.69
C VAL A 285 -22.72 -10.35 -2.40
N ASN A 286 -21.37 -10.39 -2.41
CA ASN A 286 -20.52 -10.57 -1.23
C ASN A 286 -20.30 -9.30 -0.38
N GLU A 287 -20.48 -8.09 -0.92
CA GLU A 287 -20.45 -6.86 -0.11
C GLU A 287 -21.81 -6.52 0.51
N GLN A 288 -22.91 -7.15 0.06
CA GLN A 288 -24.22 -7.08 0.74
C GLN A 288 -24.33 -7.95 2.00
N GLN A 289 -23.24 -8.60 2.45
CA GLN A 289 -23.06 -8.92 3.87
C GLN A 289 -22.43 -7.77 4.69
N LYS A 290 -22.45 -6.53 4.17
CA LYS A 290 -22.49 -5.28 4.95
C LYS A 290 -23.90 -4.65 4.92
N PHE A 291 -24.96 -5.45 4.85
CA PHE A 291 -26.14 -5.11 5.67
C PHE A 291 -25.70 -5.35 7.09
N SER A 292 -25.70 -4.35 7.98
CA SER A 292 -25.47 -4.55 9.40
C SER A 292 -26.25 -5.78 9.87
N PRO A 293 -25.62 -6.95 10.05
CA PRO A 293 -26.12 -7.84 11.06
C PRO A 293 -25.79 -7.11 12.38
N ALA A 294 -26.30 -7.53 13.52
CA ALA A 294 -25.53 -7.23 14.72
C ALA A 294 -24.07 -7.65 14.43
N LEU A 295 -23.11 -6.71 14.51
CA LEU A 295 -21.70 -7.05 14.40
C LEU A 295 -21.50 -8.31 15.25
N PRO A 296 -20.97 -9.41 14.69
CA PRO A 296 -21.02 -10.71 15.35
C PRO A 296 -20.36 -10.63 16.74
N CYS A 297 -19.42 -9.69 16.89
CA CYS A 297 -18.92 -9.20 18.15
C CYS A 297 -18.65 -7.68 18.12
N PRO A 298 -18.70 -6.99 19.26
CA PRO A 298 -18.20 -5.62 19.41
C PRO A 298 -16.79 -5.41 18.84
N MET A 299 -16.63 -4.40 18.00
CA MET A 299 -15.31 -3.94 17.55
C MET A 299 -14.88 -2.71 18.35
N ALA A 300 -13.58 -2.60 18.60
CA ALA A 300 -12.94 -1.47 19.25
C ALA A 300 -11.69 -1.06 18.46
N ASP A 301 -11.48 0.24 18.28
CA ASP A 301 -10.27 0.78 17.64
C ASP A 301 -9.12 0.78 18.64
N SER A 302 -7.95 0.28 18.24
CA SER A 302 -6.72 0.27 19.04
C SER A 302 -6.17 1.67 19.31
N ARG A 303 -6.47 2.66 18.46
CA ARG A 303 -5.91 4.01 18.55
C ARG A 303 -6.52 4.84 19.68
N GLY A 304 -7.70 4.45 20.16
CA GLY A 304 -8.42 5.14 21.22
C GLY A 304 -8.29 4.41 22.56
N THR A 305 -7.96 5.14 23.63
CA THR A 305 -7.99 4.60 25.00
C THR A 305 -9.37 4.01 25.35
N SER A 306 -10.45 4.60 24.82
CA SER A 306 -11.81 4.08 24.98
C SER A 306 -11.98 2.68 24.39
N GLY A 307 -11.29 2.36 23.29
CA GLY A 307 -11.29 1.04 22.67
C GLY A 307 -10.57 0.00 23.52
N LEU A 308 -9.37 0.33 24.02
CA LEU A 308 -8.64 -0.55 24.95
C LEU A 308 -9.45 -0.82 26.22
N LEU A 309 -10.03 0.22 26.84
CA LEU A 309 -10.84 0.07 28.05
C LEU A 309 -12.09 -0.77 27.79
N LYS A 310 -12.71 -0.67 26.60
CA LYS A 310 -13.85 -1.50 26.21
C LYS A 310 -13.46 -2.98 26.14
N ILE A 311 -12.34 -3.31 25.48
CA ILE A 311 -11.86 -4.69 25.39
C ILE A 311 -11.39 -5.21 26.76
N SER A 312 -10.71 -4.39 27.56
CA SER A 312 -10.31 -4.74 28.93
C SER A 312 -11.50 -5.14 29.78
N ARG A 313 -12.60 -4.38 29.74
CA ARG A 313 -13.83 -4.72 30.46
C ARG A 313 -14.42 -6.05 29.99
N LEU A 314 -14.49 -6.27 28.68
CA LEU A 314 -14.98 -7.54 28.14
C LEU A 314 -14.13 -8.73 28.59
N LEU A 315 -12.81 -8.57 28.69
CA LEU A 315 -11.91 -9.61 29.21
C LEU A 315 -12.09 -9.84 30.72
N ASP A 316 -12.25 -8.77 31.50
CA ASP A 316 -12.51 -8.85 32.95
C ASP A 316 -13.91 -9.42 33.26
N ASP A 317 -14.89 -9.25 32.37
CA ASP A 317 -16.23 -9.84 32.46
C ASP A 317 -16.27 -11.32 32.01
N GLY A 318 -15.11 -11.91 31.72
CA GLY A 318 -14.98 -13.33 31.32
C GLY A 318 -15.19 -13.61 29.84
N GLY A 319 -15.19 -12.57 29.00
CA GLY A 319 -15.20 -12.70 27.55
C GLY A 319 -13.85 -13.11 26.97
N VAL A 320 -13.90 -13.72 25.79
CA VAL A 320 -12.76 -14.01 24.91
C VAL A 320 -12.72 -12.95 23.82
N CYS A 321 -11.59 -12.27 23.67
CA CYS A 321 -11.43 -11.21 22.68
C CYS A 321 -10.29 -11.51 21.70
N GLY A 322 -10.45 -11.10 20.44
CA GLY A 322 -9.35 -11.03 19.47
C GLY A 322 -8.51 -9.77 19.71
N ILE A 323 -7.20 -9.94 19.86
CA ILE A 323 -6.25 -8.84 20.10
C ILE A 323 -5.10 -8.88 19.08
N PRO A 324 -4.56 -7.72 18.67
CA PRO A 324 -3.39 -7.66 17.80
C PRO A 324 -2.13 -8.13 18.54
N THR A 325 -1.12 -8.58 17.80
CA THR A 325 0.25 -8.73 18.32
C THR A 325 1.24 -8.32 17.22
N ASP A 326 2.53 -8.28 17.57
CA ASP A 326 3.64 -8.11 16.64
C ASP A 326 3.75 -9.25 15.61
N THR A 327 3.08 -10.39 15.85
CA THR A 327 3.12 -11.55 14.94
C THR A 327 1.79 -11.87 14.30
N VAL A 328 0.93 -12.62 14.96
CA VAL A 328 -0.40 -12.96 14.44
C VAL A 328 -1.42 -12.51 15.47
N TYR A 329 -2.64 -12.23 15.05
CA TYR A 329 -3.71 -11.95 15.99
C TYR A 329 -3.89 -13.11 16.96
N ALA A 330 -4.22 -12.79 18.21
CA ALA A 330 -4.40 -13.75 19.28
C ALA A 330 -5.83 -13.69 19.83
N LEU A 331 -6.39 -14.85 20.18
CA LEU A 331 -7.50 -14.90 21.13
C LEU A 331 -6.92 -14.76 22.52
N ALA A 332 -7.53 -13.90 23.32
CA ALA A 332 -7.14 -13.60 24.67
C ALA A 332 -8.31 -13.79 25.64
N ALA A 333 -7.99 -14.29 26.83
CA ALA A 333 -8.86 -14.35 27.98
C ALA A 333 -8.11 -13.81 29.20
N SER A 334 -8.82 -13.15 30.11
CA SER A 334 -8.24 -12.71 31.39
C SER A 334 -7.91 -13.92 32.27
N CYS A 335 -6.70 -13.95 32.83
CA CYS A 335 -6.33 -14.99 33.80
C CYS A 335 -7.16 -14.92 35.11
N LYS A 336 -7.89 -13.82 35.34
CA LYS A 336 -8.85 -13.72 36.46
C LYS A 336 -10.08 -14.62 36.28
N ASN A 337 -10.35 -15.08 35.04
CA ASN A 337 -11.56 -15.80 34.66
C ASN A 337 -11.21 -17.15 34.02
N PRO A 338 -11.09 -18.24 34.79
CA PRO A 338 -10.75 -19.57 34.26
C PRO A 338 -11.74 -20.07 33.21
N GLN A 339 -13.03 -19.79 33.39
CA GLN A 339 -14.09 -20.15 32.44
C GLN A 339 -13.86 -19.55 31.04
N ALA A 340 -13.25 -18.35 30.96
CA ALA A 340 -12.93 -17.72 29.69
C ALA A 340 -11.83 -18.48 28.93
N ILE A 341 -10.90 -19.11 29.67
CA ILE A 341 -9.84 -19.95 29.08
C ILE A 341 -10.43 -21.26 28.57
N GLU A 342 -11.36 -21.88 29.31
CA GLU A 342 -12.13 -23.03 28.81
C GLU A 342 -12.91 -22.67 27.53
N ASN A 343 -13.51 -21.48 27.49
CA ASN A 343 -14.17 -20.98 26.30
C ASN A 343 -13.20 -20.86 25.11
N ILE A 344 -11.93 -20.47 25.30
CA ILE A 344 -10.94 -20.49 24.21
C ILE A 344 -10.79 -21.90 23.61
N TYR A 345 -10.74 -22.95 24.43
CA TYR A 345 -10.67 -24.33 23.94
C TYR A 345 -11.91 -24.69 23.12
N ASN A 346 -13.11 -24.37 23.62
CA ASN A 346 -14.38 -24.62 22.95
C ASN A 346 -14.52 -23.85 21.63
N ILE A 347 -14.12 -22.57 21.61
CA ILE A 347 -14.22 -21.69 20.44
C ILE A 347 -13.38 -22.24 19.28
N LYS A 348 -12.15 -22.69 19.60
CA LYS A 348 -11.18 -23.16 18.61
C LYS A 348 -11.30 -24.64 18.27
N ASP A 349 -12.12 -25.40 19.00
CA ASP A 349 -12.07 -26.86 19.01
C ASP A 349 -10.64 -27.35 19.21
N ARG A 350 -9.98 -26.80 20.24
CA ARG A 350 -8.56 -27.01 20.51
C ARG A 350 -8.39 -28.27 21.37
N PRO A 351 -7.47 -29.19 21.00
CA PRO A 351 -7.13 -30.30 21.88
C PRO A 351 -6.59 -29.81 23.23
N ALA A 352 -7.08 -30.40 24.32
CA ALA A 352 -6.62 -30.08 25.68
C ALA A 352 -5.10 -30.29 25.86
N GLU A 353 -4.53 -31.18 25.06
CA GLU A 353 -3.09 -31.49 24.99
C GLU A 353 -2.23 -30.31 24.50
N LYS A 354 -2.83 -29.26 23.91
CA LYS A 354 -2.12 -28.07 23.45
C LYS A 354 -2.30 -26.95 24.47
N PRO A 355 -1.35 -26.73 25.39
CA PRO A 355 -1.52 -25.78 26.48
C PRO A 355 -1.73 -24.35 25.96
N ILE A 356 -2.46 -23.55 26.74
CA ILE A 356 -2.57 -22.10 26.55
C ILE A 356 -1.34 -21.43 27.17
N CYS A 357 -0.79 -20.45 26.46
CA CYS A 357 0.33 -19.64 26.92
C CYS A 357 -0.15 -18.34 27.55
N ILE A 358 0.75 -17.65 28.25
CA ILE A 358 0.45 -16.34 28.82
C ILE A 358 1.28 -15.25 28.14
N CYS A 359 0.64 -14.09 28.00
CA CYS A 359 1.20 -12.85 27.53
C CYS A 359 1.27 -11.86 28.69
N ILE A 360 2.39 -11.15 28.79
CA ILE A 360 2.64 -10.11 29.78
C ILE A 360 3.19 -8.86 29.09
N SER A 361 3.15 -7.71 29.76
CA SER A 361 3.53 -6.43 29.14
C SER A 361 5.04 -6.22 29.07
N SER A 362 5.79 -6.74 30.04
CA SER A 362 7.24 -6.55 30.10
C SER A 362 7.95 -7.61 30.94
N VAL A 363 9.27 -7.69 30.80
CA VAL A 363 10.11 -8.56 31.63
C VAL A 363 10.13 -8.07 33.10
N GLU A 364 9.93 -6.78 33.33
CA GLU A 364 9.90 -6.17 34.66
C GLU A 364 8.74 -6.72 35.51
N GLN A 365 7.61 -7.10 34.90
CA GLN A 365 6.52 -7.79 35.59
C GLN A 365 6.98 -9.15 36.17
N LEU A 366 7.85 -9.87 35.46
CA LEU A 366 8.45 -11.10 35.98
C LEU A 366 9.39 -10.81 37.14
N VAL A 367 10.19 -9.72 37.07
CA VAL A 367 11.10 -9.35 38.15
C VAL A 367 10.32 -9.11 39.45
N ALA A 368 9.18 -8.42 39.37
CA ALA A 368 8.29 -8.20 40.51
C ALA A 368 7.71 -9.51 41.08
N ALA A 369 7.39 -10.48 40.22
CA ALA A 369 6.90 -11.80 40.63
C ALA A 369 7.96 -12.69 41.30
N LYS A 370 9.25 -12.34 41.19
CA LYS A 370 10.40 -13.07 41.77
C LYS A 370 10.34 -14.58 41.49
N PRO A 371 10.32 -15.01 40.22
CA PRO A 371 10.46 -16.43 39.89
C PRO A 371 11.87 -16.92 40.27
N PRO A 372 12.03 -18.20 40.62
CA PRO A 372 13.33 -18.80 40.93
C PRO A 372 14.16 -19.08 39.66
N PHE A 373 14.22 -18.12 38.73
CA PHE A 373 15.00 -18.25 37.50
C PHE A 373 16.48 -17.99 37.75
N ARG A 374 17.34 -18.79 37.12
CA ARG A 374 18.78 -18.59 37.18
C ARG A 374 19.22 -17.38 36.32
N PRO A 375 20.42 -16.82 36.57
CA PRO A 375 20.90 -15.65 35.85
C PRO A 375 20.90 -15.79 34.33
N LEU A 376 21.28 -16.97 33.81
CA LEU A 376 21.32 -17.21 32.37
C LEU A 376 19.95 -17.09 31.68
N LEU A 377 18.89 -17.55 32.35
CA LEU A 377 17.52 -17.41 31.85
C LEU A 377 17.08 -15.95 31.85
N TRP A 378 17.39 -15.20 32.91
CA TRP A 378 17.09 -13.77 32.96
C TRP A 378 17.76 -13.01 31.82
N GLU A 379 19.05 -13.24 31.60
CA GLU A 379 19.81 -12.55 30.56
C GLU A 379 19.31 -12.93 29.17
N PHE A 380 18.99 -14.20 28.95
CA PHE A 380 18.38 -14.65 27.69
C PHE A 380 17.02 -13.97 27.47
N MET A 381 16.15 -13.93 28.48
CA MET A 381 14.83 -13.28 28.38
C MET A 381 14.95 -11.78 28.08
N ARG A 382 15.90 -11.06 28.68
CA ARG A 382 16.14 -9.63 28.40
C ARG A 382 16.64 -9.37 26.97
N ASN A 383 17.30 -10.34 26.35
CA ASN A 383 17.80 -10.22 24.99
C ASN A 383 16.77 -10.60 23.92
N VAL A 384 15.68 -11.30 24.29
CA VAL A 384 14.65 -11.76 23.36
C VAL A 384 13.30 -11.06 23.52
N TYR A 385 13.07 -10.39 24.65
CA TYR A 385 11.86 -9.64 24.94
C TYR A 385 12.08 -8.13 25.01
N PRO A 386 11.12 -7.32 24.53
CA PRO A 386 9.92 -7.71 23.79
C PRO A 386 10.25 -8.26 22.38
N GLY A 387 9.38 -9.12 21.83
CA GLY A 387 9.53 -9.59 20.45
C GLY A 387 8.90 -10.95 20.10
N GLY A 388 9.32 -11.47 18.94
CA GLY A 388 8.79 -12.66 18.28
C GLY A 388 9.26 -14.01 18.81
N ILE A 389 9.83 -14.09 20.02
CA ILE A 389 10.25 -15.34 20.68
C ILE A 389 9.26 -15.66 21.81
N SER A 390 9.04 -16.92 22.13
CA SER A 390 8.24 -17.35 23.29
C SER A 390 8.98 -18.44 24.04
N CYS A 391 9.13 -18.27 25.36
CA CYS A 391 9.96 -19.12 26.20
C CYS A 391 9.08 -20.06 27.03
N ILE A 392 9.33 -21.37 26.92
CA ILE A 392 8.78 -22.39 27.83
C ILE A 392 9.73 -22.50 29.02
N ILE A 393 9.21 -22.25 30.21
CA ILE A 393 9.94 -22.19 31.48
C ILE A 393 9.19 -22.96 32.57
N SER A 394 9.86 -23.21 33.70
CA SER A 394 9.27 -23.96 34.82
C SER A 394 8.07 -23.20 35.39
N LYS A 395 6.96 -23.90 35.55
CA LYS A 395 5.77 -23.41 36.26
C LYS A 395 6.04 -23.42 37.77
N GLY A 396 5.39 -22.52 38.51
CA GLY A 396 5.46 -22.47 39.97
C GLY A 396 4.67 -21.30 40.56
N ASP A 397 4.61 -21.25 41.90
CA ASP A 397 3.77 -20.30 42.67
C ASP A 397 4.04 -18.82 42.38
N TRP A 398 5.18 -18.50 41.77
CA TRP A 398 5.49 -17.14 41.30
C TRP A 398 4.48 -16.63 40.27
N LEU A 399 3.79 -17.51 39.52
CA LEU A 399 2.69 -17.12 38.63
C LEU A 399 1.51 -16.50 39.38
N LEU A 400 1.24 -16.93 40.62
CA LEU A 400 0.21 -16.33 41.46
C LEU A 400 0.60 -14.88 41.80
N ARG A 401 1.88 -14.62 42.08
CA ARG A 401 2.42 -13.26 42.30
C ARG A 401 2.44 -12.41 41.03
N LEU A 402 2.58 -13.04 39.85
CA LEU A 402 2.47 -12.38 38.55
C LEU A 402 1.02 -11.94 38.23
N GLY A 403 0.03 -12.46 38.95
CA GLY A 403 -1.38 -12.12 38.73
C GLY A 403 -2.14 -13.11 37.83
N VAL A 404 -1.63 -14.33 37.63
CA VAL A 404 -2.38 -15.40 36.94
C VAL A 404 -3.60 -15.85 37.74
N GLY A 405 -3.54 -15.73 39.07
CA GLY A 405 -4.70 -15.94 39.95
C GLY A 405 -5.37 -17.31 39.75
N PRO A 406 -6.72 -17.37 39.65
CA PRO A 406 -7.46 -18.63 39.61
C PRO A 406 -7.23 -19.44 38.33
N ALA A 407 -6.68 -18.85 37.27
CA ALA A 407 -6.34 -19.55 36.04
C ALA A 407 -5.08 -20.42 36.15
N TYR A 408 -4.43 -20.51 37.31
CA TYR A 408 -3.16 -21.23 37.48
C TYR A 408 -3.19 -22.63 36.85
N ASP A 409 -4.25 -23.41 37.06
CA ASP A 409 -4.38 -24.77 36.55
C ASP A 409 -4.82 -24.85 35.07
N HIS A 410 -5.29 -23.74 34.49
CA HIS A 410 -5.82 -23.67 33.13
C HIS A 410 -4.79 -23.17 32.09
N VAL A 411 -3.61 -22.75 32.54
CA VAL A 411 -2.50 -22.28 31.67
C VAL A 411 -1.27 -23.17 31.81
N GLY A 412 -0.56 -23.37 30.69
CA GLY A 412 0.61 -24.24 30.64
C GLY A 412 0.29 -25.72 30.90
N THR A 413 1.31 -26.50 31.19
CA THR A 413 1.20 -27.86 31.73
C THR A 413 1.30 -27.85 33.25
N ASN A 414 1.34 -29.01 33.90
CA ASN A 414 1.60 -29.11 35.33
C ASN A 414 3.00 -28.57 35.70
N ASP A 415 3.99 -28.79 34.84
CA ASP A 415 5.40 -28.49 35.15
C ASP A 415 5.95 -27.25 34.43
N SER A 416 5.29 -26.78 33.37
CA SER A 416 5.85 -25.75 32.49
C SER A 416 4.80 -24.76 31.98
N ILE A 417 5.25 -23.54 31.69
CA ILE A 417 4.42 -22.48 31.13
C ILE A 417 5.18 -21.80 29.98
N MET A 418 4.47 -21.47 28.91
CA MET A 418 5.02 -20.63 27.84
C MET A 418 4.64 -19.17 28.10
N ILE A 419 5.64 -18.30 28.16
CA ILE A 419 5.47 -16.86 28.32
C ILE A 419 5.86 -16.15 27.03
N ARG A 420 5.19 -15.04 26.75
CA ARG A 420 5.54 -14.11 25.70
C ARG A 420 5.42 -12.66 26.18
N VAL A 421 6.35 -11.82 25.73
CA VAL A 421 6.23 -10.35 25.76
C VAL A 421 6.19 -9.87 24.30
N PRO A 422 5.01 -9.61 23.71
CA PRO A 422 4.89 -9.12 22.34
C PRO A 422 5.50 -7.72 22.19
N ASP A 423 6.19 -7.45 21.08
CA ASP A 423 6.63 -6.10 20.73
C ASP A 423 5.49 -5.30 20.09
N HIS A 424 4.42 -5.11 20.86
CA HIS A 424 3.18 -4.50 20.39
C HIS A 424 2.57 -3.60 21.46
N THR A 425 2.69 -2.28 21.28
CA THR A 425 2.36 -1.26 22.29
C THR A 425 0.95 -1.40 22.83
N VAL A 426 -0.04 -1.60 21.96
CA VAL A 426 -1.46 -1.72 22.33
C VAL A 426 -1.68 -2.95 23.21
N THR A 427 -0.98 -4.05 22.94
CA THR A 427 -1.12 -5.32 23.64
C THR A 427 -0.40 -5.31 24.97
N GLY A 428 0.78 -4.67 25.02
CA GLY A 428 1.49 -4.37 26.26
C GLY A 428 0.60 -3.56 27.21
N HIS A 429 0.02 -2.46 26.73
CA HIS A 429 -0.91 -1.65 27.54
C HIS A 429 -2.17 -2.40 27.96
N LEU A 430 -2.73 -3.24 27.09
CA LEU A 430 -3.87 -4.08 27.48
C LEU A 430 -3.49 -5.01 28.64
N CYS A 431 -2.31 -5.64 28.58
CA CYS A 431 -1.78 -6.48 29.67
C CYS A 431 -1.49 -5.67 30.95
N ASP A 432 -1.07 -4.40 30.86
CA ASP A 432 -0.91 -3.55 32.03
C ASP A 432 -2.24 -3.29 32.76
N ILE A 433 -3.34 -3.15 32.01
CA ILE A 433 -4.67 -2.90 32.57
C ILE A 433 -5.28 -4.20 33.12
N THR A 434 -5.23 -5.29 32.37
CA THR A 434 -5.89 -6.55 32.73
C THR A 434 -5.08 -7.43 33.68
N GLY A 435 -3.74 -7.27 33.68
CA GLY A 435 -2.80 -8.29 34.14
C GLY A 435 -2.49 -9.30 33.02
N PRO A 436 -1.81 -10.42 33.34
CA PRO A 436 -1.44 -11.43 32.36
C PRO A 436 -2.67 -11.96 31.59
N LEU A 437 -2.52 -12.09 30.28
CA LEU A 437 -3.56 -12.62 29.40
C LEU A 437 -3.21 -14.04 28.95
N ALA A 438 -4.16 -14.95 29.07
CA ALA A 438 -4.06 -16.28 28.50
C ALA A 438 -4.35 -16.18 27.00
N ILE A 439 -3.39 -16.57 26.14
CA ILE A 439 -3.46 -16.34 24.70
C ILE A 439 -3.23 -17.59 23.84
N THR A 440 -3.78 -17.56 22.64
CA THR A 440 -3.49 -18.47 21.53
C THR A 440 -3.73 -17.76 20.20
N SER A 441 -3.28 -18.29 19.07
CA SER A 441 -3.53 -17.68 17.75
C SER A 441 -5.03 -17.53 17.45
N ALA A 442 -5.44 -16.48 16.74
CA ALA A 442 -6.83 -16.17 16.45
C ALA A 442 -7.36 -16.82 15.16
N ASN A 443 -7.26 -18.14 15.10
CA ASN A 443 -7.72 -18.99 14.00
C ASN A 443 -8.42 -20.23 14.55
N PRO A 444 -9.38 -20.83 13.80
CA PRO A 444 -9.83 -22.19 14.05
C PRO A 444 -8.65 -23.17 14.10
N SER A 445 -8.74 -24.23 14.91
CA SER A 445 -7.64 -25.20 15.06
C SER A 445 -7.33 -25.88 13.73
N GLY A 446 -6.07 -25.80 13.28
CA GLY A 446 -5.60 -26.41 12.03
C GLY A 446 -5.67 -25.49 10.80
N GLU A 447 -6.28 -24.31 10.91
CA GLU A 447 -6.34 -23.33 9.82
C GLU A 447 -5.14 -22.36 9.82
N PRO A 448 -4.92 -21.61 8.71
CA PRO A 448 -3.90 -20.55 8.68
C PRO A 448 -4.12 -19.49 9.75
N ASP A 449 -3.04 -18.92 10.28
CA ASP A 449 -3.11 -17.86 11.28
C ASP A 449 -3.78 -16.58 10.72
N SER A 450 -4.40 -15.80 11.61
CA SER A 450 -5.02 -14.52 11.26
C SER A 450 -4.01 -13.38 11.45
N THR A 451 -3.76 -12.61 10.40
CA THR A 451 -2.82 -11.47 10.41
C THR A 451 -3.52 -10.12 10.37
N HIS A 452 -4.85 -10.08 10.26
CA HIS A 452 -5.64 -8.85 10.25
C HIS A 452 -6.92 -9.06 11.06
N HIS A 453 -7.38 -8.03 11.78
CA HIS A 453 -8.61 -8.08 12.59
C HIS A 453 -9.84 -8.53 11.79
N GLY A 454 -9.93 -8.14 10.52
CA GLY A 454 -10.98 -8.60 9.59
C GLY A 454 -11.02 -10.12 9.40
N MET A 455 -9.87 -10.82 9.45
CA MET A 455 -9.82 -12.28 9.39
C MET A 455 -10.34 -12.92 10.68
N VAL A 456 -10.05 -12.30 11.83
CA VAL A 456 -10.57 -12.76 13.13
C VAL A 456 -12.09 -12.64 13.16
N ILE A 457 -12.62 -11.51 12.70
CA ILE A 457 -14.06 -11.24 12.66
C ILE A 457 -14.77 -12.24 11.73
N SER A 458 -14.26 -12.47 10.53
CA SER A 458 -14.91 -13.36 9.56
C SER A 458 -14.90 -14.82 10.01
N ARG A 459 -13.84 -15.28 10.69
CA ARG A 459 -13.69 -16.69 11.09
C ARG A 459 -14.24 -16.99 12.47
N LEU A 460 -14.05 -16.10 13.43
CA LEU A 460 -14.33 -16.33 14.86
C LEU A 460 -15.29 -15.33 15.47
N GLY A 461 -15.69 -14.28 14.75
CA GLY A 461 -16.49 -13.16 15.29
C GLY A 461 -17.78 -13.60 15.98
N HIS A 462 -18.43 -14.68 15.52
CA HIS A 462 -19.68 -15.19 16.09
C HIS A 462 -19.51 -15.97 17.41
N LYS A 463 -18.27 -16.29 17.80
CA LYS A 463 -17.95 -17.06 19.02
C LYS A 463 -17.22 -16.24 20.08
N ILE A 464 -16.82 -15.02 19.78
CA ILE A 464 -15.99 -14.16 20.64
C ILE A 464 -16.75 -12.90 21.05
N GLN A 465 -16.33 -12.28 22.14
CA GLN A 465 -17.05 -11.16 22.77
C GLN A 465 -16.52 -9.79 22.31
N GLY A 466 -15.39 -9.76 21.60
CA GLY A 466 -14.92 -8.53 20.96
C GLY A 466 -13.62 -8.70 20.17
N VAL A 467 -13.30 -7.70 19.34
CA VAL A 467 -12.02 -7.61 18.62
C VAL A 467 -11.44 -6.21 18.72
N LEU A 468 -10.18 -6.13 19.13
CA LEU A 468 -9.38 -4.91 19.08
C LEU A 468 -8.77 -4.78 17.68
N CYS A 469 -9.22 -3.79 16.92
CA CYS A 469 -8.89 -3.58 15.52
C CYS A 469 -7.66 -2.69 15.41
N ASP A 470 -6.60 -3.20 14.77
CA ASP A 470 -5.30 -2.51 14.67
C ASP A 470 -4.62 -2.71 13.30
N GLY A 471 -5.40 -3.02 12.26
CA GLY A 471 -4.86 -3.28 10.92
C GLY A 471 -4.18 -4.65 10.81
N ASP A 472 -3.11 -4.68 10.02
CA ASP A 472 -2.26 -5.84 9.75
C ASP A 472 -1.21 -6.02 10.85
N SER A 473 -0.89 -7.26 11.18
CA SER A 473 0.24 -7.59 12.05
C SER A 473 1.58 -7.37 11.33
N ASN A 474 2.64 -7.06 12.10
CA ASN A 474 3.97 -6.78 11.54
C ASN A 474 4.60 -7.99 10.86
N GLU A 475 4.42 -9.19 11.45
CA GLU A 475 4.83 -10.46 10.85
C GLU A 475 3.62 -11.24 10.34
N VAL A 476 3.85 -12.25 9.50
CA VAL A 476 2.79 -13.14 9.01
C VAL A 476 2.86 -14.55 9.62
N VAL A 477 3.90 -14.82 10.40
CA VAL A 477 4.17 -16.11 11.03
C VAL A 477 4.19 -15.93 12.54
N ALA A 478 3.64 -16.90 13.27
CA ALA A 478 3.67 -16.92 14.73
C ALA A 478 5.10 -16.91 15.33
N SER A 479 5.21 -16.65 16.63
CA SER A 479 6.49 -16.59 17.33
C SER A 479 7.28 -17.91 17.31
N THR A 480 8.60 -17.78 17.39
CA THR A 480 9.52 -18.89 17.59
C THR A 480 9.45 -19.37 19.04
N VAL A 481 9.21 -20.67 19.24
CA VAL A 481 9.02 -21.27 20.57
C VAL A 481 10.30 -21.97 21.00
N VAL A 482 10.82 -21.55 22.15
CA VAL A 482 12.07 -22.04 22.74
C VAL A 482 11.77 -22.69 24.07
N ASN A 483 12.17 -23.94 24.24
CA ASN A 483 12.15 -24.63 25.51
C ASN A 483 13.44 -24.34 26.28
N CYS A 484 13.26 -23.66 27.41
CA CYS A 484 14.32 -23.18 28.31
C CYS A 484 14.35 -23.96 29.63
N LEU A 485 13.66 -25.10 29.76
CA LEU A 485 13.65 -25.90 31.00
C LEU A 485 15.04 -26.41 31.39
N LYS A 486 15.91 -26.64 30.40
CA LYS A 486 17.29 -27.12 30.56
C LYS A 486 18.35 -26.05 30.28
N ILE A 487 17.96 -24.78 30.31
CA ILE A 487 18.88 -23.67 30.04
C ILE A 487 20.07 -23.66 31.00
N ASP A 488 19.83 -24.13 32.23
CA ASP A 488 20.82 -24.27 33.30
C ASP A 488 21.89 -25.34 33.00
N GLU A 489 21.57 -26.34 32.19
CA GLU A 489 22.52 -27.32 31.65
C GLU A 489 23.32 -26.74 30.46
N GLY A 490 23.12 -25.45 30.15
CA GLY A 490 23.75 -24.75 29.05
C GLY A 490 23.16 -25.09 27.68
N THR A 491 21.91 -25.55 27.62
CA THR A 491 21.22 -25.96 26.38
C THR A 491 19.80 -25.41 26.27
N ILE A 492 19.39 -25.05 25.05
CA ILE A 492 18.00 -24.71 24.72
C ILE A 492 17.51 -25.60 23.58
N ARG A 493 16.20 -25.86 23.53
CA ARG A 493 15.57 -26.63 22.44
C ARG A 493 14.53 -25.78 21.72
N ILE A 494 14.66 -25.63 20.41
CA ILE A 494 13.64 -24.96 19.60
C ILE A 494 12.52 -25.98 19.34
N VAL A 495 11.31 -25.66 19.81
CA VAL A 495 10.12 -26.52 19.67
C VAL A 495 9.39 -26.20 18.37
N ARG A 496 9.36 -24.92 18.00
CA ARG A 496 8.78 -24.43 16.75
C ARG A 496 9.58 -23.25 16.25
N GLU A 497 10.01 -23.30 14.99
CA GLU A 497 10.55 -22.14 14.29
C GLU A 497 9.39 -21.26 13.77
N GLY A 498 9.48 -19.95 14.04
CA GLY A 498 8.47 -18.96 13.70
C GLY A 498 9.09 -17.75 12.98
N CYS A 499 8.59 -16.55 13.23
CA CYS A 499 9.12 -15.32 12.60
C CYS A 499 10.61 -15.05 12.89
N VAL A 500 11.16 -15.55 14.01
CA VAL A 500 12.59 -15.43 14.32
C VAL A 500 13.33 -16.73 13.95
N PRO A 501 14.23 -16.71 12.96
CA PRO A 501 14.92 -17.92 12.53
C PRO A 501 15.68 -18.62 13.66
N ALA A 502 15.69 -19.96 13.64
CA ALA A 502 16.31 -20.78 14.66
C ALA A 502 17.79 -20.45 14.88
N VAL A 503 18.49 -20.10 13.80
CA VAL A 503 19.90 -19.69 13.83
C VAL A 503 20.11 -18.42 14.66
N LYS A 504 19.22 -17.42 14.49
CA LYS A 504 19.29 -16.16 15.24
C LYS A 504 19.06 -16.38 16.73
N VAL A 505 18.11 -17.24 17.10
CA VAL A 505 17.87 -17.62 18.50
C VAL A 505 19.12 -18.27 19.12
N ARG A 506 19.74 -19.22 18.40
CA ARG A 506 20.98 -19.87 18.87
C ARG A 506 22.13 -18.88 19.02
N GLN A 507 22.29 -17.95 18.08
CA GLN A 507 23.31 -16.90 18.18
C GLN A 507 23.12 -16.02 19.42
N ILE A 508 21.88 -15.62 19.72
CA ILE A 508 21.57 -14.84 20.93
C ILE A 508 21.92 -15.67 22.17
N PHE A 509 21.52 -16.94 22.21
CA PHE A 509 21.81 -17.83 23.33
C PHE A 509 23.30 -18.02 23.57
N GLU A 510 24.08 -18.35 22.53
CA GLU A 510 25.54 -18.54 22.65
C GLU A 510 26.26 -17.26 23.05
N ARG A 511 25.83 -16.10 22.53
CA ARG A 511 26.35 -14.79 22.94
C ARG A 511 26.14 -14.55 24.43
N VAL A 512 24.90 -14.75 24.91
CA VAL A 512 24.53 -14.56 26.32
C VAL A 512 25.29 -15.53 27.23
N LYS A 513 25.38 -16.80 26.83
CA LYS A 513 26.15 -17.82 27.54
C LYS A 513 27.63 -17.46 27.66
N THR A 514 28.23 -16.98 26.57
CA THR A 514 29.64 -16.57 26.54
C THR A 514 29.90 -15.33 27.39
N SER A 515 28.97 -14.37 27.43
CA SER A 515 29.13 -13.17 28.26
C SER A 515 29.03 -13.40 29.77
N MET A 516 28.55 -14.58 30.19
CA MET A 516 28.40 -14.96 31.60
C MET A 516 29.49 -15.91 32.11
N LEU A 517 30.31 -16.46 31.21
CA LEU A 517 31.53 -17.22 31.51
C LEU A 517 32.70 -16.24 31.61
#